data_AF-A0A136NBE7-F1
#
_entry.id   AF-A0A136NBE7-F1
#
_cell.length_a   1.000
_cell.length_b   1.000
_cell.length_c   1.000
_cell.angle_alpha   90.00
_cell.angle_beta   90.00
_cell.angle_gamma   90.00
#
_symmetry.space_group_name_H-M   'P 1'
#
loop_
_entity.id
_entity.type
_entity.pdbx_description
1 polymer ?
#
loop_
_entity_poly.entity_id
_entity_poly.type
_entity_poly.pdbx_seq_one_letter_code
_entity_poly.pdbx_strand_id
1 'polypeptide(L)'
;MYKKIIWVLAVILFLLLAERLVFTSADLKITLSPEVLKASHNSELFIEVNRVNYLGFKTPFSSTDVFFTVEEGKNLINISEIINGNSVKVTAKGVEGEAVIGIYSIRSGMQIRKVLIKILPRDVAYLPDIWII
;
A
#
# COMPACT_ATOMS: atom_id res chain seq x y z
N MET A 1 1.83 -21.21 -46.75
CA MET A 1 1.22 -19.96 -46.24
C MET A 1 0.60 -20.10 -44.85
N TYR A 2 -0.16 -21.18 -44.57
CA TYR A 2 -0.83 -21.41 -43.28
C TYR A 2 0.09 -21.40 -42.04
N LYS A 3 1.31 -21.96 -42.12
CA LYS A 3 2.26 -21.95 -40.99
C LYS A 3 2.63 -20.54 -40.52
N LYS A 4 2.80 -19.58 -41.44
CA LYS A 4 3.13 -18.20 -41.10
C LYS A 4 1.96 -17.49 -40.41
N ILE A 5 0.73 -17.76 -40.87
CA ILE A 5 -0.50 -17.24 -40.27
C ILE A 5 -0.68 -17.76 -38.83
N ILE A 6 -0.40 -19.05 -38.59
CA ILE A 6 -0.48 -19.64 -37.25
C ILE A 6 0.49 -18.93 -36.28
N TRP A 7 1.73 -18.67 -36.72
CA TRP A 7 2.69 -17.93 -35.89
C TRP A 7 2.26 -16.51 -35.58
N VAL A 8 1.74 -15.79 -36.59
CA VAL A 8 1.20 -14.43 -36.38
C VAL A 8 0.04 -14.46 -35.39
N LEU A 9 -0.86 -15.42 -35.51
CA LEU A 9 -2.00 -15.56 -34.61
C LEU A 9 -1.58 -15.93 -33.18
N ALA A 10 -0.59 -16.80 -33.03
CA ALA A 10 -0.02 -17.15 -31.73
C ALA A 10 0.64 -15.95 -31.04
N VAL A 11 1.36 -15.11 -31.78
CA VAL A 11 1.98 -13.88 -31.25
C VAL A 11 0.91 -12.88 -30.81
N ILE A 12 -0.14 -12.66 -31.62
CA ILE A 12 -1.25 -11.76 -31.24
C ILE A 12 -1.94 -12.28 -29.98
N LEU A 13 -2.25 -13.58 -29.92
CA LEU A 13 -2.87 -14.19 -28.74
C LEU A 13 -1.99 -14.01 -27.49
N PHE A 14 -0.68 -14.20 -27.63
CA PHE A 14 0.28 -13.99 -26.54
C PHE A 14 0.31 -12.54 -26.06
N LEU A 15 0.30 -11.56 -26.98
CA LEU A 15 0.26 -10.14 -26.64
C LEU A 15 -1.01 -9.77 -25.88
N LEU A 16 -2.18 -10.24 -26.34
CA LEU A 16 -3.46 -10.01 -25.64
C LEU A 16 -3.45 -10.64 -24.24
N LEU A 17 -2.83 -11.80 -24.09
CA LEU A 17 -2.73 -12.47 -22.79
C LEU A 17 -1.80 -11.72 -21.83
N ALA A 18 -0.65 -11.26 -22.33
CA ALA A 18 0.30 -10.44 -21.58
C ALA A 18 -0.32 -9.10 -21.15
N GLU A 19 -1.05 -8.43 -22.03
CA GLU A 19 -1.81 -7.23 -21.70
C GLU A 19 -2.77 -7.49 -20.54
N ARG A 20 -3.57 -8.55 -20.63
CA ARG A 20 -4.50 -8.90 -19.56
C ARG A 20 -3.80 -9.14 -18.22
N LEU A 21 -2.64 -9.81 -18.22
CA LEU A 21 -1.88 -10.06 -16.99
C LEU A 21 -1.31 -8.79 -16.37
N VAL A 22 -0.90 -7.81 -17.18
CA VAL A 22 -0.27 -6.57 -16.69
C VAL A 22 -1.30 -5.55 -16.23
N PHE A 23 -2.39 -5.37 -16.99
CA PHE A 23 -3.36 -4.30 -16.76
C PHE A 23 -4.55 -4.70 -15.89
N THR A 24 -4.76 -6.00 -15.65
CA THR A 24 -5.81 -6.44 -14.72
C THR A 24 -5.30 -6.34 -13.29
N SER A 25 -5.94 -5.49 -12.47
CA SER A 25 -5.72 -5.46 -11.02
C SER A 25 -6.27 -6.72 -10.38
N ALA A 26 -5.44 -7.39 -9.59
CA ALA A 26 -5.80 -8.62 -8.88
C ALA A 26 -5.94 -8.38 -7.37
N ASP A 27 -5.09 -7.52 -6.81
CA ASP A 27 -5.00 -7.31 -5.36
C ASP A 27 -4.60 -5.87 -5.01
N LEU A 28 -4.61 -5.56 -3.72
CA LEU A 28 -4.21 -4.28 -3.15
C LEU A 28 -2.94 -4.46 -2.32
N LYS A 29 -1.89 -3.72 -2.70
CA LYS A 29 -0.64 -3.63 -1.94
C LYS A 29 -0.65 -2.35 -1.12
N ILE A 30 -0.36 -2.50 0.16
CA ILE A 30 -0.21 -1.41 1.10
C ILE A 30 1.26 -1.28 1.41
N THR A 31 1.82 -0.10 1.18
CA THR A 31 3.20 0.22 1.49
C THR A 31 3.27 1.22 2.63
N LEU A 32 4.07 0.89 3.64
CA LEU A 32 4.34 1.71 4.81
C LEU A 32 5.75 2.27 4.68
N SER A 33 5.90 3.59 4.77
CA SER A 33 7.20 4.24 4.73
C SER A 33 7.25 5.38 5.74
N PRO A 34 8.09 5.30 6.79
CA PRO A 34 8.90 4.15 7.24
C PRO A 34 8.05 2.94 7.66
N GLU A 35 8.64 1.75 7.87
CA GLU A 35 7.86 0.56 8.31
C GLU A 35 7.32 0.69 9.75
N VAL A 36 8.05 1.43 10.59
CA VAL A 36 7.72 1.69 11.99
C VAL A 36 7.69 3.17 12.28
N LEU A 37 6.76 3.57 13.15
CA LEU A 37 6.61 4.95 13.59
C LEU A 37 7.39 5.15 14.90
N LYS A 38 8.01 6.32 15.10
CA LYS A 38 8.68 6.64 16.37
C LYS A 38 7.69 7.31 17.31
N ALA A 39 7.79 7.05 18.61
CA ALA A 39 7.09 7.77 19.66
C ALA A 39 7.63 9.21 19.79
N SER A 40 7.41 10.04 18.77
CA SER A 40 7.83 11.43 18.69
C SER A 40 6.79 12.23 17.90
N HIS A 41 6.48 13.45 18.36
CA HIS A 41 5.51 14.33 17.70
C HIS A 41 5.88 14.73 16.27
N ASN A 42 7.16 14.58 15.89
CA ASN A 42 7.66 14.87 14.55
C ASN A 42 7.82 13.61 13.69
N SER A 43 7.45 12.43 14.20
CA SER A 43 7.51 11.20 13.41
C SER A 43 6.30 11.13 12.49
N GLU A 44 6.57 10.95 11.20
CA GLU A 44 5.55 10.76 10.17
C GLU A 44 5.67 9.36 9.57
N LEU A 45 4.53 8.79 9.22
CA LEU A 45 4.37 7.54 8.50
C LEU A 45 3.47 7.78 7.30
N PHE A 46 3.96 7.40 6.12
CA PHE A 46 3.18 7.41 4.91
C PHE A 46 2.64 6.01 4.65
N ILE A 47 1.33 5.94 4.45
CA ILE A 47 0.64 4.72 4.04
C ILE A 47 0.12 4.97 2.65
N GLU A 48 0.62 4.21 1.67
CA GLU A 48 0.15 4.27 0.29
C GLU A 48 -0.55 2.97 -0.07
N VAL A 49 -1.73 3.10 -0.68
CA VAL A 49 -2.53 1.97 -1.16
C VAL A 49 -2.50 1.97 -2.68
N ASN A 50 -1.95 0.91 -3.25
CA ASN A 50 -1.79 0.72 -4.69
C ASN A 50 -2.47 -0.57 -5.14
N ARG A 51 -3.13 -0.56 -6.30
CA ARG A 51 -3.52 -1.82 -6.93
C ARG A 51 -2.32 -2.48 -7.55
N VAL A 52 -2.25 -3.78 -7.39
CA VAL A 52 -1.25 -4.61 -8.04
C VAL A 52 -1.91 -5.62 -8.97
N ASN A 53 -1.23 -5.91 -10.06
CA ASN A 53 -1.64 -6.96 -10.99
C ASN A 53 -1.29 -8.35 -10.45
N TYR A 54 -1.61 -9.40 -11.21
CA TYR A 54 -1.30 -10.79 -10.84
C TYR A 54 0.19 -11.08 -10.65
N LEU A 55 1.07 -10.20 -11.14
CA LEU A 55 2.51 -10.30 -11.01
C LEU A 55 3.06 -9.47 -9.84
N GLY A 56 2.20 -8.80 -9.06
CA GLY A 56 2.59 -7.97 -7.91
C GLY A 56 3.12 -6.58 -8.27
N PHE A 57 3.08 -6.19 -9.55
CA PHE A 57 3.46 -4.85 -10.00
C PHE A 57 2.29 -3.87 -9.88
N LYS A 58 2.61 -2.58 -9.62
CA LYS A 58 1.61 -1.51 -9.58
C LYS A 58 0.86 -1.46 -10.91
N THR A 59 -0.47 -1.60 -10.87
CA THR A 59 -1.28 -1.53 -12.08
C THR A 59 -1.30 -0.08 -12.59
N PRO A 60 -0.79 0.19 -13.80
CA PRO A 60 -0.80 1.54 -14.36
C PRO A 60 -2.25 2.04 -14.56
N PHE A 61 -2.46 3.35 -14.38
CA PHE A 61 -3.76 4.04 -14.51
C PHE A 61 -4.87 3.55 -13.56
N SER A 62 -4.56 2.70 -12.59
CA SER A 62 -5.53 2.30 -11.58
C SER A 62 -5.62 3.36 -10.47
N SER A 63 -6.81 3.91 -10.24
CA SER A 63 -7.10 4.70 -9.04
C SER A 63 -7.74 3.80 -7.97
N THR A 64 -7.39 4.06 -6.71
CA THR A 64 -7.99 3.38 -5.57
C THR A 64 -8.58 4.43 -4.65
N ASP A 65 -9.89 4.62 -4.78
CA ASP A 65 -10.65 5.56 -3.96
C ASP A 65 -10.90 4.92 -2.58
N VAL A 66 -10.11 5.30 -1.57
CA VAL A 66 -10.19 4.77 -0.21
C VAL A 66 -10.28 5.87 0.84
N PHE A 67 -10.88 5.54 1.97
CA PHE A 67 -10.81 6.36 3.16
C PHE A 67 -10.15 5.58 4.30
N PHE A 68 -9.46 6.31 5.17
CA PHE A 68 -8.68 5.77 6.27
C PHE A 68 -9.35 6.15 7.58
N THR A 69 -9.41 5.20 8.52
CA THR A 69 -9.92 5.45 9.87
C THR A 69 -9.03 4.76 10.90
N VAL A 70 -8.84 5.42 12.04
CA VAL A 70 -8.14 4.81 13.17
C VAL A 70 -9.15 4.00 13.97
N GLU A 71 -9.02 2.67 13.91
CA GLU A 71 -9.88 1.75 14.68
C GLU A 71 -9.38 1.63 16.13
N GLU A 72 -8.08 1.44 16.29
CA GLU A 72 -7.42 1.27 17.58
C GLU A 72 -6.22 2.21 17.72
N GLY A 73 -5.94 2.69 18.93
CA GLY A 73 -4.80 3.59 19.17
C GLY A 73 -5.04 5.05 18.78
N LYS A 74 -6.29 5.55 18.83
CA LYS A 74 -6.63 6.98 18.59
C LYS A 74 -5.87 7.96 19.49
N ASN A 75 -5.44 7.50 20.66
CA ASN A 75 -4.59 8.23 21.59
C ASN A 75 -3.09 8.21 21.22
N LEU A 76 -2.67 7.30 20.34
CA LEU A 76 -1.27 7.10 19.94
C LEU A 76 -0.92 7.77 18.61
N ILE A 77 -1.86 7.80 17.67
CA ILE A 77 -1.65 8.35 16.32
C ILE A 77 -2.70 9.39 15.93
N ASN A 78 -2.36 10.19 14.93
CA ASN A 78 -3.29 11.08 14.26
C ASN A 78 -3.15 10.96 12.74
N ILE A 79 -4.27 11.09 12.03
CA ILE A 79 -4.25 11.23 10.57
C ILE A 79 -4.07 12.71 10.27
N SER A 80 -2.92 13.10 9.72
CA SER A 80 -2.60 14.50 9.47
C SER A 80 -3.13 14.97 8.11
N GLU A 81 -3.00 14.14 7.07
CA GLU A 81 -3.33 14.54 5.71
C GLU A 81 -3.66 13.32 4.84
N ILE A 82 -4.64 13.47 3.95
CA ILE A 82 -4.95 12.49 2.90
C ILE A 82 -4.38 13.03 1.58
N ILE A 83 -3.49 12.26 0.97
CA ILE A 83 -2.77 12.64 -0.26
C ILE A 83 -3.36 11.82 -1.41
N ASN A 84 -3.87 12.50 -2.43
CA ASN A 84 -4.36 11.90 -3.68
C ASN A 84 -5.47 10.81 -3.53
N GLY A 85 -6.14 10.74 -2.37
CA GLY A 85 -7.24 9.81 -2.12
C GLY A 85 -6.85 8.33 -1.95
N ASN A 86 -5.58 7.98 -2.13
CA ASN A 86 -5.05 6.63 -1.97
C ASN A 86 -3.87 6.53 -1.00
N SER A 87 -3.38 7.68 -0.53
CA SER A 87 -2.30 7.77 0.44
C SER A 87 -2.73 8.59 1.66
N VAL A 88 -2.17 8.28 2.82
CA VAL A 88 -2.40 9.02 4.05
C VAL A 88 -1.10 9.22 4.81
N LYS A 89 -0.94 10.42 5.36
CA LYS A 89 0.11 10.73 6.31
C LYS A 89 -0.44 10.57 7.73
N VAL A 90 0.29 9.81 8.54
CA VAL A 90 -0.03 9.49 9.93
C VAL A 90 1.11 10.01 10.80
N THR A 91 0.78 10.70 11.89
CA THR A 91 1.75 11.24 12.83
C THR A 91 1.58 10.62 14.21
N ALA A 92 2.69 10.44 14.93
CA ALA A 92 2.64 9.92 16.29
C ALA A 92 2.32 11.02 17.31
N LYS A 93 1.64 10.65 18.40
CA LYS A 93 1.36 11.53 19.54
C LYS A 93 2.42 11.45 20.64
N GLY A 94 3.57 10.83 20.37
CA GLY A 94 4.67 10.73 21.34
C GLY A 94 4.54 9.58 22.35
N VAL A 95 3.56 8.70 22.19
CA VAL A 95 3.33 7.53 23.07
C VAL A 95 3.62 6.26 22.29
N GLU A 96 4.36 5.33 22.90
CA GLU A 96 4.65 4.01 22.33
C GLU A 96 3.44 3.07 22.39
N GLY A 97 3.42 2.08 21.49
CA GLY A 97 2.35 1.09 21.42
C GLY A 97 2.04 0.64 20.00
N GLU A 98 0.84 0.08 19.83
CA GLU A 98 0.35 -0.39 18.53
C GLU A 98 -0.96 0.31 18.20
N ALA A 99 -1.09 0.75 16.96
CA ALA A 99 -2.31 1.37 16.45
C ALA A 99 -2.78 0.62 15.20
N VAL A 100 -4.09 0.57 14.99
CA VAL A 100 -4.69 -0.11 13.84
C VAL A 100 -5.44 0.90 13.00
N ILE A 101 -5.06 0.97 11.72
CA ILE A 101 -5.75 1.75 10.70
C ILE A 101 -6.56 0.80 9.82
N GLY A 102 -7.87 1.07 9.75
CA GLY A 102 -8.76 0.46 8.80
C GLY A 102 -8.77 1.24 7.49
N ILE A 103 -8.69 0.51 6.38
CA ILE A 103 -8.77 1.04 5.02
C ILE A 103 -10.07 0.54 4.41
N TYR A 104 -10.89 1.49 3.96
CA TYR A 104 -12.23 1.22 3.47
C TYR A 104 -12.39 1.76 2.06
N SER A 105 -13.16 1.04 1.24
CA SER A 105 -13.49 1.49 -0.11
C SER A 105 -14.52 2.61 -0.03
N ILE A 106 -14.27 3.73 -0.71
CA ILE A 106 -15.28 4.80 -0.80
C ILE A 106 -16.52 4.30 -1.56
N ARG A 107 -16.33 3.47 -2.60
CA ARG A 107 -17.43 3.03 -3.48
C ARG A 107 -18.38 2.05 -2.81
N SER A 108 -17.85 1.09 -2.04
CA SER A 108 -18.66 0.04 -1.42
C SER A 108 -18.92 0.29 0.07
N GLY A 109 -18.18 1.19 0.72
CA GLY A 109 -18.19 1.38 2.16
C GLY A 109 -17.61 0.19 2.95
N MET A 110 -17.18 -0.86 2.26
CA MET A 110 -16.67 -2.07 2.90
C MET A 110 -15.22 -1.90 3.34
N GLN A 111 -14.89 -2.55 4.44
CA GLN A 111 -13.52 -2.69 4.89
C GLN A 111 -12.73 -3.55 3.92
N ILE A 112 -11.65 -2.99 3.41
CA ILE A 112 -10.74 -3.68 2.51
C ILE A 112 -9.67 -4.41 3.31
N ARG A 113 -9.00 -3.69 4.22
CA ARG A 113 -7.85 -4.20 4.97
C ARG A 113 -7.65 -3.45 6.28
N LYS A 114 -6.94 -4.09 7.21
CA LYS A 114 -6.40 -3.47 8.42
C LYS A 114 -4.90 -3.43 8.33
N VAL A 115 -4.32 -2.36 8.86
CA VAL A 115 -2.88 -2.18 8.94
C VAL A 115 -2.52 -1.90 10.37
N LEU A 116 -1.65 -2.75 10.92
CA LEU A 116 -1.07 -2.55 12.23
C LEU A 116 0.17 -1.69 12.10
N ILE A 117 0.22 -0.63 12.90
CA ILE A 117 1.32 0.32 12.97
C ILE A 117 1.97 0.15 14.32
N LYS A 118 3.25 -0.23 14.30
CA LYS A 118 4.07 -0.31 15.52
C LYS A 118 4.72 1.03 15.77
N ILE A 119 4.54 1.53 16.98
CA ILE A 119 5.10 2.80 17.45
C ILE A 119 6.16 2.46 18.47
N LEU A 120 7.41 2.56 18.06
CA LEU A 120 8.55 2.21 18.88
C LEU A 120 9.04 3.41 19.69
N PRO A 121 9.61 3.19 20.88
CA PRO A 121 10.30 4.23 21.62
C PRO A 121 11.39 4.87 20.77
N ARG A 122 11.61 6.17 20.99
CA ARG A 122 12.50 7.02 20.18
C ARG A 122 13.89 6.43 19.99
N ASP A 123 14.39 5.71 20.99
CA ASP A 123 15.76 5.18 21.05
C ASP A 123 15.93 3.86 20.29
N VAL A 124 14.85 3.11 20.02
CA VAL A 124 14.92 1.78 19.38
C VAL A 124 14.72 1.85 17.86
N ALA A 125 14.01 2.85 17.36
CA ALA A 125 13.76 3.04 15.94
C ALA A 125 14.97 3.56 15.13
N TYR A 126 16.18 3.48 15.70
CA TYR A 126 17.46 3.67 15.03
C TYR A 126 18.14 2.30 14.87
N LEU A 127 17.55 1.43 14.06
CA LEU A 127 18.31 0.35 13.45
C LEU A 127 18.82 0.90 12.11
N PRO A 128 20.08 1.40 12.02
CA PRO A 128 20.70 1.55 10.72
C PRO A 128 20.70 0.15 10.09
N ASP A 129 20.48 0.05 8.77
CA ASP A 129 20.63 -1.20 8.03
C ASP A 129 22.01 -1.78 8.33
N ILE A 130 22.10 -2.70 9.29
CA ILE A 130 23.30 -3.50 9.51
C ILE A 130 23.22 -4.57 8.43
N TRP A 131 23.77 -4.22 7.27
CA TRP A 131 24.23 -5.17 6.28
C TRP A 131 25.29 -6.04 6.98
N ILE A 132 24.87 -7.16 7.54
CA ILE A 132 25.79 -8.23 7.91
C ILE A 132 26.28 -8.81 6.57
N ILE A 133 27.54 -8.50 6.25
CA ILE A 133 28.32 -9.02 5.13
C ILE A 133 28.48 -10.54 5.26
#